data_AF-A0A817RPX3-F1
#
_entry.id   AF-A0A817RPX3-F1
#
_cell.length_a   1.000
_cell.length_b   1.000
_cell.length_c   1.000
_cell.angle_alpha   90.00
_cell.angle_beta   90.00
_cell.angle_gamma   90.00
#
_symmetry.space_group_name_H-M   'P 1'
#
loop_
_entity.id
_entity.type
_entity.pdbx_description
1 polymer ?
#
loop_
_entity_poly.entity_id
_entity_poly.type
_entity_poly.pdbx_seq_one_letter_code
_entity_poly.pdbx_strand_id
1 'polypeptide(L)'
;ILTQPTPSTWQKPNRTTYLAASYVKYIEATGAQVVPIRMYQSIDYYLHLFNSLNGVLFPGGDFSNEYLYVAKLFHMWTLKLFFYCFYEFDEVQRSFPIWGTCLGFEVLLMLTKCSTDIFEPCRGYDYATELTFMPDATDSRLLGRSLPINIRNALQNEPTTANFHVFCMRPENFSADPILSTFYKMLTVSPDLEGRTFVSTIESKYYLSYDLTLTIYNNVSKNNIFTSVVQLSV
;
A
#
# COMPACT_ATOMS: atom_id res chain seq x y z
N ILE A 1 4.04 9.49 -6.43
CA ILE A 1 4.19 8.87 -5.09
C ILE A 1 3.99 9.93 -4.03
N LEU A 2 3.16 9.66 -3.02
CA LEU A 2 2.86 10.61 -1.95
C LEU A 2 4.08 10.84 -1.04
N THR A 3 4.39 12.10 -0.77
CA THR A 3 5.39 12.49 0.24
C THR A 3 4.80 12.39 1.65
N GLN A 4 5.65 12.32 2.66
CA GLN A 4 5.24 12.19 4.07
C GLN A 4 5.84 13.30 4.93
N PRO A 5 5.26 13.60 6.11
CA PRO A 5 5.82 14.62 7.01
C PRO A 5 7.26 14.29 7.38
N THR A 6 8.12 15.29 7.41
CA THR A 6 9.49 15.09 7.88
C THR A 6 9.50 14.90 9.40
N PRO A 7 10.10 13.81 9.93
CA PRO A 7 10.27 13.64 11.37
C PRO A 7 10.95 14.85 11.99
N SER A 8 10.63 15.18 13.25
CA SER A 8 11.18 16.36 13.95
C SER A 8 12.71 16.41 13.93
N THR A 9 13.38 15.26 13.97
CA THR A 9 14.84 15.14 13.91
C THR A 9 15.46 15.53 12.57
N TRP A 10 14.67 15.57 11.50
CA TRP A 10 15.12 15.89 10.13
C TRP A 10 14.61 17.25 9.64
N GLN A 11 13.78 17.92 10.44
CA GLN A 11 13.19 19.20 10.05
C GLN A 11 14.26 20.28 9.91
N LYS A 12 14.23 20.95 8.77
CA LYS A 12 14.99 22.18 8.49
C LYS A 12 14.02 23.21 7.92
N PRO A 13 14.33 24.52 7.99
CA PRO A 13 13.56 25.52 7.26
C PRO A 13 13.37 25.08 5.81
N ASN A 14 12.12 25.09 5.33
CA ASN A 14 11.71 24.65 3.98
C ASN A 14 11.87 23.14 3.66
N ARG A 15 12.04 22.27 4.67
CA ARG A 15 12.00 20.80 4.52
C ARG A 15 10.92 20.19 5.41
N THR A 16 9.69 20.26 4.93
CA THR A 16 8.49 19.82 5.68
C THR A 16 8.01 18.43 5.31
N THR A 17 8.41 17.91 4.15
CA THR A 17 8.06 16.56 3.67
C THR A 17 9.25 15.82 3.07
N TYR A 18 9.19 14.50 3.06
CA TYR A 18 10.19 13.63 2.44
C TYR A 18 9.54 12.50 1.62
N LEU A 19 10.33 11.88 0.76
CA LEU A 19 10.00 10.67 0.03
C LEU A 19 11.20 9.73 0.08
N ALA A 20 11.02 8.51 0.59
CA ALA A 20 12.11 7.55 0.62
C ALA A 20 12.49 7.12 -0.82
N ALA A 21 13.78 7.22 -1.14
CA ALA A 21 14.31 6.91 -2.47
C ALA A 21 14.07 5.44 -2.90
N SER A 22 13.85 4.53 -1.94
CA SER A 22 13.52 3.13 -2.23
C SER A 22 12.21 2.99 -3.00
N TYR A 23 11.17 3.76 -2.67
CA TYR A 23 9.92 3.78 -3.45
C TYR A 23 10.13 4.35 -4.87
N VAL A 24 11.01 5.35 -5.01
CA VAL A 24 11.33 5.93 -6.33
C VAL A 24 11.99 4.87 -7.20
N LYS A 25 13.05 4.24 -6.70
CA LYS A 25 13.78 3.17 -7.40
C LYS A 25 12.89 1.98 -7.72
N TYR A 26 11.98 1.62 -6.81
CA TYR A 26 11.02 0.53 -7.03
C TYR A 26 10.14 0.80 -8.26
N ILE A 27 9.60 2.01 -8.40
CA ILE A 27 8.76 2.37 -9.55
C ILE A 27 9.59 2.57 -10.82
N GLU A 28 10.77 3.20 -10.73
CA GLU A 28 11.65 3.38 -11.90
C GLU A 28 12.14 2.05 -12.47
N ALA A 29 12.31 1.02 -11.63
CA ALA A 29 12.70 -0.33 -12.07
C ALA A 29 11.63 -1.01 -12.95
N THR A 30 10.37 -0.55 -12.92
CA THR A 30 9.31 -1.04 -13.82
C THR A 30 9.26 -0.28 -15.15
N GLY A 31 10.14 0.72 -15.36
CA GLY A 31 10.14 1.61 -16.52
C GLY A 31 9.24 2.84 -16.37
N ALA A 32 8.57 3.01 -15.22
CA ALA A 32 7.72 4.16 -14.96
C ALA A 32 8.51 5.37 -14.42
N GLN A 33 8.00 6.58 -14.66
CA GLN A 33 8.56 7.82 -14.11
C GLN A 33 7.85 8.21 -12.81
N VAL A 34 8.59 8.82 -11.88
CA VAL A 34 8.07 9.18 -10.57
C VAL A 34 7.90 10.69 -10.41
N VAL A 35 6.68 11.10 -10.08
CA VAL A 35 6.37 12.46 -9.61
C VAL A 35 6.14 12.46 -8.09
N PRO A 36 6.88 13.24 -7.30
CA PRO A 36 6.58 13.45 -5.88
C PRO A 36 5.28 14.26 -5.72
N ILE A 37 4.28 13.69 -5.05
CA ILE A 37 3.04 14.36 -4.69
C ILE A 37 3.26 15.00 -3.32
N ARG A 38 3.50 16.32 -3.32
CA ARG A 38 3.84 17.06 -2.11
C ARG A 38 2.61 17.20 -1.22
N MET A 39 2.77 17.07 0.10
CA MET A 39 1.70 17.37 1.05
C MET A 39 1.48 18.89 1.17
N TYR A 40 0.37 19.27 1.79
CA TYR A 40 0.05 20.66 2.16
C TYR A 40 0.02 21.65 0.98
N GLN A 41 -0.31 21.16 -0.21
CA GLN A 41 -0.57 21.99 -1.40
C GLN A 41 -2.06 22.34 -1.55
N SER A 42 -2.40 23.20 -2.50
CA SER A 42 -3.79 23.58 -2.81
C SER A 42 -4.56 22.44 -3.48
N ILE A 43 -5.89 22.52 -3.48
CA ILE A 43 -6.76 21.58 -4.21
C ILE A 43 -6.40 21.56 -5.70
N ASP A 44 -6.23 22.74 -6.32
CA ASP A 44 -5.85 22.86 -7.74
C ASP A 44 -4.56 22.10 -8.10
N TYR A 45 -3.59 22.07 -7.18
CA TYR A 45 -2.36 21.29 -7.38
C TYR A 45 -2.66 19.79 -7.50
N TYR A 46 -3.51 19.25 -6.63
CA TYR A 46 -3.87 17.83 -6.68
C TYR A 46 -4.77 17.51 -7.88
N LEU A 47 -5.68 18.40 -8.26
CA LEU A 47 -6.50 18.25 -9.47
C LEU A 47 -5.62 18.22 -10.72
N HIS A 48 -4.66 19.13 -10.81
CA HIS A 48 -3.72 19.17 -11.92
C HIS A 48 -2.87 17.89 -11.99
N LEU A 49 -2.36 17.42 -10.84
CA LEU A 49 -1.61 16.16 -10.79
C LEU A 49 -2.49 14.96 -11.14
N PHE A 50 -3.69 14.87 -10.62
CA PHE A 50 -4.61 13.78 -10.91
C PHE A 50 -4.80 13.58 -12.42
N ASN A 51 -5.02 14.68 -13.15
CA ASN A 51 -5.18 14.68 -14.61
C ASN A 51 -3.88 14.37 -15.37
N SER A 52 -2.71 14.52 -14.73
CA SER A 52 -1.40 14.33 -15.34
C SER A 52 -0.77 12.96 -15.03
N LEU A 53 -1.24 12.27 -13.99
CA LEU A 53 -0.67 11.02 -13.49
C LEU A 53 -1.41 9.80 -14.03
N ASN A 54 -0.72 8.68 -14.14
CA ASN A 54 -1.29 7.37 -14.52
C ASN A 54 -1.63 6.49 -13.31
N GLY A 55 -1.23 6.88 -12.11
CA GLY A 55 -1.48 6.13 -10.88
C GLY A 55 -0.90 6.83 -9.65
N VAL A 56 -1.17 6.27 -8.48
CA VAL A 56 -0.68 6.80 -7.20
C VAL A 56 -0.19 5.68 -6.29
N LEU A 57 0.91 5.94 -5.59
CA LEU A 57 1.44 5.08 -4.53
C LEU A 57 1.45 5.84 -3.21
N PHE A 58 0.84 5.22 -2.20
CA PHE A 58 0.84 5.63 -0.80
C PHE A 58 1.90 4.81 -0.06
N PRO A 59 3.05 5.42 0.31
CA PRO A 59 4.15 4.68 0.91
C PRO A 59 3.86 4.27 2.35
N GLY A 60 4.71 3.38 2.87
CA GLY A 60 4.80 3.07 4.29
C GLY A 60 5.40 4.24 5.07
N GLY A 61 5.31 4.20 6.39
CA GLY A 61 5.84 5.26 7.24
C GLY A 61 5.99 4.78 8.68
N ASP A 62 7.12 5.15 9.28
CA ASP A 62 7.42 4.90 10.69
C ASP A 62 7.64 6.25 11.37
N PHE A 63 6.69 6.64 12.21
CA PHE A 63 6.58 7.97 12.77
C PHE A 63 6.20 7.89 14.24
N SER A 64 6.60 8.89 15.03
CA SER A 64 5.96 9.06 16.34
C SER A 64 4.45 9.28 16.16
N ASN A 65 3.66 8.93 17.18
CA ASN A 65 2.19 8.87 17.10
C ASN A 65 1.54 10.12 16.48
N GLU A 66 2.05 11.32 16.79
CA GLU A 66 1.53 12.58 16.23
C GLU A 66 1.75 12.69 14.72
N TYR A 67 2.97 12.45 14.23
CA TYR A 67 3.27 12.52 12.80
C TYR A 67 2.63 11.37 12.02
N LEU A 68 2.51 10.20 12.65
CA LEU A 68 1.79 9.07 12.08
C LEU A 68 0.32 9.43 11.84
N TYR A 69 -0.32 10.06 12.82
CA TYR A 69 -1.71 10.50 12.70
C TYR A 69 -1.89 11.53 11.58
N VAL A 70 -1.01 12.55 11.50
CA VAL A 70 -1.03 13.54 10.42
C VAL A 70 -0.82 12.89 9.05
N ALA A 71 0.12 11.95 8.93
CA ALA A 71 0.36 11.20 7.70
C ALA A 71 -0.88 10.39 7.28
N LYS A 72 -1.51 9.66 8.21
CA LYS A 72 -2.75 8.90 7.95
C LYS A 72 -3.88 9.80 7.46
N LEU A 73 -4.16 10.90 8.15
CA LEU A 73 -5.20 11.84 7.75
C LEU A 73 -4.94 12.41 6.35
N PHE A 74 -3.69 12.75 6.07
CA PHE A 74 -3.32 13.32 4.78
C PHE A 74 -3.40 12.30 3.64
N HIS A 75 -2.97 11.07 3.88
CA HIS A 75 -3.16 9.96 2.93
C HIS A 75 -4.66 9.75 2.66
N MET A 76 -5.50 9.67 3.71
CA MET A 76 -6.96 9.51 3.57
C MET A 76 -7.58 10.66 2.79
N TRP A 77 -7.20 11.91 3.09
CA TRP A 77 -7.72 13.09 2.40
C TRP A 77 -7.33 13.09 0.92
N THR A 78 -6.07 12.80 0.60
CA THR A 78 -5.57 12.72 -0.78
C THR A 78 -6.29 11.61 -1.56
N LEU A 79 -6.46 10.45 -0.92
CA LEU A 79 -7.16 9.32 -1.51
C LEU A 79 -8.64 9.63 -1.77
N LYS A 80 -9.33 10.24 -0.81
CA LYS A 80 -10.71 10.73 -1.00
C LYS A 80 -10.82 11.73 -2.14
N LEU A 81 -9.88 12.67 -2.23
CA LEU A 81 -9.86 13.65 -3.30
C LEU A 81 -9.66 12.97 -4.66
N PHE A 82 -8.74 12.01 -4.77
CA PHE A 82 -8.53 11.28 -6.02
C PHE A 82 -9.75 10.43 -6.39
N PHE A 83 -10.40 9.77 -5.43
CA PHE A 83 -11.66 9.08 -5.68
C PHE A 83 -12.77 10.02 -6.17
N TYR A 84 -12.90 11.20 -5.56
CA TYR A 84 -13.83 12.23 -6.02
C TYR A 84 -13.51 12.66 -7.46
N CYS A 85 -12.23 12.86 -7.77
CA CYS A 85 -11.82 13.25 -9.12
C CYS A 85 -12.10 12.17 -10.16
N PHE A 86 -11.89 10.89 -9.80
CA PHE A 86 -12.27 9.76 -10.67
C PHE A 86 -13.76 9.78 -10.97
N TYR A 87 -14.58 9.95 -9.93
CA TYR A 87 -16.02 9.84 -10.08
C TYR A 87 -16.62 11.03 -10.86
N GLU A 88 -16.10 12.24 -10.65
CA GLU A 88 -16.68 13.46 -11.21
C GLU A 88 -16.06 13.92 -12.53
N PHE A 89 -14.78 13.63 -12.78
CA PHE A 89 -14.03 14.24 -13.89
C PHE A 89 -13.43 13.25 -14.89
N ASP A 90 -13.46 11.94 -14.61
CA ASP A 90 -12.88 10.93 -15.51
C ASP A 90 -13.91 10.39 -16.52
N GLU A 91 -14.29 11.23 -17.48
CA GLU A 91 -15.29 10.90 -18.52
C GLU A 91 -14.90 9.68 -19.38
N VAL A 92 -13.59 9.39 -19.47
CA VAL A 92 -13.03 8.31 -20.29
C VAL A 92 -12.97 6.99 -19.51
N GLN A 93 -13.25 7.01 -18.19
CA GLN A 93 -13.12 5.85 -17.30
C GLN A 93 -11.75 5.16 -17.46
N ARG A 94 -10.68 5.96 -17.50
CA ARG A 94 -9.33 5.39 -17.67
C ARG A 94 -8.98 4.53 -16.46
N SER A 95 -8.12 3.52 -16.65
CA SER A 95 -7.57 2.83 -15.49
C SER A 95 -6.58 3.73 -14.74
N PHE A 96 -6.73 3.82 -13.42
CA PHE A 96 -5.77 4.50 -12.56
C PHE A 96 -5.42 3.66 -11.33
N PRO A 97 -4.23 3.04 -11.33
CA PRO A 97 -3.79 2.26 -10.21
C PRO A 97 -3.58 3.05 -8.92
N ILE A 98 -4.10 2.49 -7.82
CA ILE A 98 -3.82 2.95 -6.46
C ILE A 98 -3.13 1.82 -5.69
N TRP A 99 -1.93 2.14 -5.22
CA TRP A 99 -1.07 1.23 -4.46
C TRP A 99 -0.87 1.73 -3.03
N GLY A 100 -0.96 0.83 -2.05
CA GLY A 100 -0.64 1.13 -0.65
C GLY A 100 0.45 0.22 -0.10
N THR A 101 1.44 0.78 0.59
CA THR A 101 2.46 -0.02 1.28
C THR A 101 2.41 0.27 2.77
N CYS A 102 2.37 -0.76 3.64
CA CYS A 102 2.41 -0.62 5.11
C CYS A 102 1.43 0.46 5.62
N LEU A 103 1.87 1.67 5.98
CA LEU A 103 0.97 2.78 6.31
C LEU A 103 -0.09 3.06 5.23
N GLY A 104 0.29 3.01 3.95
CA GLY A 104 -0.66 3.10 2.83
C GLY A 104 -1.67 1.95 2.81
N PHE A 105 -1.27 0.76 3.28
CA PHE A 105 -2.19 -0.37 3.48
C PHE A 105 -3.24 -0.07 4.51
N GLU A 106 -2.79 0.43 5.66
CA GLU A 106 -3.70 0.75 6.75
C GLU A 106 -4.74 1.78 6.30
N VAL A 107 -4.29 2.84 5.63
CA VAL A 107 -5.16 3.92 5.15
C VAL A 107 -6.21 3.43 4.15
N LEU A 108 -5.87 2.50 3.25
CA LEU A 108 -6.84 1.96 2.29
C LEU A 108 -7.98 1.22 3.00
N LEU A 109 -7.65 0.35 3.95
CA LEU A 109 -8.66 -0.35 4.74
C LEU A 109 -9.46 0.61 5.62
N MET A 110 -8.81 1.58 6.26
CA MET A 110 -9.48 2.59 7.08
C MET A 110 -10.48 3.41 6.28
N LEU A 111 -10.11 3.77 5.05
CA LEU A 111 -10.98 4.51 4.16
C LEU A 111 -12.17 3.66 3.72
N THR A 112 -11.94 2.42 3.28
CA THR A 112 -13.02 1.52 2.86
C THR A 112 -13.99 1.24 4.00
N LYS A 113 -13.49 1.02 5.22
CA LYS A 113 -14.34 0.75 6.39
C LYS A 113 -14.94 2.00 7.02
N CYS A 114 -14.43 3.19 6.68
CA CYS A 114 -14.68 4.43 7.41
C CYS A 114 -14.40 4.29 8.92
N SER A 115 -13.36 3.55 9.30
CA SER A 115 -13.00 3.28 10.70
C SER A 115 -11.48 3.20 10.87
N THR A 116 -10.99 3.66 12.02
CA THR A 116 -9.59 3.47 12.45
C THR A 116 -9.41 2.24 13.33
N ASP A 117 -10.51 1.68 13.83
CA ASP A 117 -10.56 0.58 14.79
C ASP A 117 -10.78 -0.74 14.06
N ILE A 118 -9.81 -1.10 13.22
CA ILE A 118 -9.78 -2.37 12.47
C ILE A 118 -8.47 -3.13 12.63
N PHE A 119 -7.45 -2.50 13.22
CA PHE A 119 -6.16 -3.11 13.45
C PHE A 119 -5.95 -3.39 14.92
N GLU A 120 -5.24 -4.48 15.20
CA GLU A 120 -4.82 -4.83 16.55
C GLU A 120 -3.29 -4.88 16.65
N PRO A 121 -2.72 -4.76 17.86
CA PRO A 121 -1.28 -4.93 18.05
C PRO A 121 -0.78 -6.30 17.59
N CYS A 122 0.36 -6.33 16.90
CA CYS A 122 1.02 -7.55 16.47
C CYS A 122 2.55 -7.43 16.53
N ARG A 123 3.24 -8.56 16.61
CA ARG A 123 4.71 -8.60 16.63
C ARG A 123 5.29 -8.68 15.22
N GLY A 124 5.14 -7.59 14.48
CA GLY A 124 5.46 -7.50 13.06
C GLY A 124 6.66 -6.62 12.70
N TYR A 125 7.67 -6.49 13.56
CA TYR A 125 8.74 -5.49 13.38
C TYR A 125 10.11 -6.12 13.18
N ASP A 126 10.83 -5.64 12.16
CA ASP A 126 12.23 -5.98 11.83
C ASP A 126 12.48 -7.48 11.63
N TYR A 127 11.68 -8.09 10.76
CA TYR A 127 11.85 -9.48 10.35
C TYR A 127 11.37 -9.69 8.92
N ALA A 128 11.81 -10.80 8.32
CA ALA A 128 11.31 -11.26 7.04
C ALA A 128 10.52 -12.55 7.21
N THR A 129 9.46 -12.72 6.41
CA THR A 129 8.57 -13.88 6.47
C THR A 129 8.11 -14.29 5.06
N GLU A 130 7.54 -15.48 4.95
CA GLU A 130 6.89 -16.01 3.77
C GLU A 130 5.44 -15.53 3.62
N LEU A 131 4.87 -15.79 2.45
CA LEU A 131 3.47 -15.55 2.13
C LEU A 131 2.71 -16.87 2.05
N THR A 132 1.71 -17.04 2.90
CA THR A 132 0.70 -18.09 2.74
C THR A 132 -0.37 -17.60 1.78
N PHE A 133 -0.44 -18.18 0.58
CA PHE A 133 -1.41 -17.81 -0.45
C PHE A 133 -2.79 -18.36 -0.11
N MET A 134 -3.79 -17.48 -0.17
CA MET A 134 -5.20 -17.82 0.01
C MET A 134 -5.80 -18.33 -1.32
N PRO A 135 -6.93 -19.05 -1.29
CA PRO A 135 -7.59 -19.54 -2.50
C PRO A 135 -7.84 -18.44 -3.55
N ASP A 136 -8.26 -17.25 -3.10
CA ASP A 136 -8.52 -16.07 -3.92
C ASP A 136 -7.29 -15.55 -4.70
N ALA A 137 -6.07 -15.94 -4.30
CA ALA A 137 -4.84 -15.54 -4.99
C ALA A 137 -4.69 -16.17 -6.38
N THR A 138 -5.27 -17.34 -6.61
CA THR A 138 -5.07 -18.10 -7.86
C THR A 138 -5.56 -17.34 -9.10
N ASP A 139 -6.72 -16.69 -8.96
CA ASP A 139 -7.33 -15.87 -10.01
C ASP A 139 -7.22 -14.36 -9.69
N SER A 140 -6.21 -13.98 -8.89
CA SER A 140 -5.91 -12.59 -8.62
C SER A 140 -5.15 -11.92 -9.77
N ARG A 141 -5.29 -10.60 -9.92
CA ARG A 141 -4.54 -9.87 -10.95
C ARG A 141 -3.06 -9.82 -10.61
N LEU A 142 -2.77 -9.66 -9.32
CA LEU A 142 -1.42 -9.50 -8.83
C LEU A 142 -0.67 -10.82 -8.68
N LEU A 143 -1.26 -11.76 -7.94
CA LEU A 143 -0.58 -12.98 -7.49
C LEU A 143 -1.15 -14.21 -8.19
N GLY A 144 -1.88 -14.02 -9.29
CA GLY A 144 -2.52 -15.08 -10.04
C GLY A 144 -1.59 -15.72 -11.06
N ARG A 145 -2.14 -16.08 -12.21
CA ARG A 145 -1.48 -16.97 -13.18
C ARG A 145 -0.26 -16.38 -13.88
N SER A 146 -0.16 -15.05 -13.96
CA SER A 146 1.00 -14.36 -14.55
C SER A 146 2.24 -14.40 -13.66
N LEU A 147 2.09 -14.73 -12.36
CA LEU A 147 3.21 -14.82 -11.42
C LEU A 147 4.10 -16.04 -11.77
N PRO A 148 5.39 -15.85 -12.12
CA PRO A 148 6.29 -16.95 -12.44
C PRO A 148 6.38 -17.97 -11.30
N ILE A 149 6.33 -19.26 -11.64
CA ILE A 149 6.24 -20.34 -10.64
C ILE A 149 7.42 -20.36 -9.65
N ASN A 150 8.63 -20.05 -10.12
CA ASN A 150 9.81 -19.95 -9.27
C ASN A 150 9.69 -18.81 -8.25
N ILE A 151 9.12 -17.67 -8.66
CA ILE A 151 8.88 -16.53 -7.78
C ILE A 151 7.77 -16.85 -6.78
N ARG A 152 6.68 -17.47 -7.22
CA ARG A 152 5.63 -17.97 -6.32
C ARG A 152 6.22 -18.90 -5.26
N ASN A 153 7.04 -19.86 -5.66
CA ASN A 153 7.66 -20.81 -4.74
C ASN A 153 8.58 -20.10 -3.73
N ALA A 154 9.38 -19.12 -4.17
CA ALA A 154 10.20 -18.33 -3.26
C ALA A 154 9.35 -17.53 -2.26
N LEU A 155 8.27 -16.88 -2.72
CA LEU A 155 7.35 -16.17 -1.83
C LEU A 155 6.69 -17.09 -0.80
N GLN A 156 6.42 -18.36 -1.14
CA GLN A 156 5.75 -19.31 -0.25
C GLN A 156 6.68 -19.99 0.75
N ASN A 157 7.96 -20.16 0.42
CA ASN A 157 8.85 -21.05 1.17
C ASN A 157 10.10 -20.34 1.73
N GLU A 158 10.32 -19.08 1.38
CA GLU A 158 11.48 -18.32 1.83
C GLU A 158 11.05 -17.01 2.51
N PRO A 159 11.78 -16.55 3.55
CA PRO A 159 11.51 -15.30 4.25
C PRO A 159 11.93 -14.11 3.37
N THR A 160 11.12 -13.84 2.35
CA THR A 160 11.41 -12.86 1.31
C THR A 160 10.75 -11.51 1.59
N THR A 161 9.74 -11.45 2.45
CA THR A 161 8.91 -10.26 2.68
C THR A 161 9.28 -9.53 3.96
N ALA A 162 9.72 -8.26 3.85
CA ALA A 162 10.25 -7.50 4.98
C ALA A 162 9.16 -6.72 5.74
N ASN A 163 8.96 -7.03 7.01
CA ASN A 163 7.86 -6.51 7.82
C ASN A 163 8.36 -5.53 8.90
N PHE A 164 7.78 -4.33 8.92
CA PHE A 164 8.12 -3.22 9.83
C PHE A 164 6.86 -2.52 10.32
N HIS A 165 6.02 -3.24 11.06
CA HIS A 165 4.74 -2.76 11.54
C HIS A 165 4.41 -3.33 12.92
N VAL A 166 3.63 -2.59 13.71
CA VAL A 166 3.25 -3.00 15.08
C VAL A 166 1.74 -3.17 15.25
N PHE A 167 0.97 -2.88 14.20
CA PHE A 167 -0.46 -3.15 14.10
C PHE A 167 -0.69 -4.13 12.94
N CYS A 168 -1.77 -4.89 12.98
CA CYS A 168 -2.11 -5.88 11.97
C CYS A 168 -3.62 -6.02 11.81
N MET A 169 -4.06 -6.35 10.60
CA MET A 169 -5.42 -6.82 10.33
C MET A 169 -5.45 -8.33 10.46
N ARG A 170 -6.29 -8.88 11.35
CA ARG A 170 -6.44 -10.33 11.48
C ARG A 170 -7.32 -10.92 10.36
N PRO A 171 -6.99 -12.09 9.81
CA PRO A 171 -7.78 -12.70 8.74
C PRO A 171 -9.24 -12.96 9.13
N GLU A 172 -9.47 -13.34 10.39
CA GLU A 172 -10.81 -13.60 10.93
C GLU A 172 -11.63 -12.31 10.98
N ASN A 173 -11.03 -11.23 11.51
CA ASN A 173 -11.67 -9.92 11.56
C ASN A 173 -11.96 -9.38 10.14
N PHE A 174 -11.05 -9.61 9.19
CA PHE A 174 -11.23 -9.17 7.80
C PHE A 174 -12.38 -9.93 7.13
N SER A 175 -12.43 -11.24 7.34
CA SER A 175 -13.46 -12.09 6.74
C SER A 175 -14.83 -11.88 7.38
N ALA A 176 -14.86 -11.56 8.67
CA ALA A 176 -16.09 -11.23 9.41
C ALA A 176 -16.64 -9.84 9.07
N ASP A 177 -15.81 -8.93 8.53
CA ASP A 177 -16.22 -7.59 8.15
C ASP A 177 -16.86 -7.60 6.74
N PRO A 178 -18.18 -7.37 6.61
CA PRO A 178 -18.87 -7.46 5.33
C PRO A 178 -18.45 -6.35 4.35
N ILE A 179 -17.96 -5.20 4.84
CA ILE A 179 -17.54 -4.09 3.97
C ILE A 179 -16.19 -4.43 3.34
N LEU A 180 -15.23 -4.87 4.17
CA LEU A 180 -13.88 -5.22 3.69
C LEU A 180 -13.89 -6.48 2.82
N SER A 181 -14.56 -7.54 3.27
CA SER A 181 -14.63 -8.81 2.53
C SER A 181 -15.45 -8.71 1.24
N THR A 182 -16.37 -7.76 1.11
CA THR A 182 -17.06 -7.48 -0.17
C THR A 182 -16.16 -6.70 -1.12
N PHE A 183 -15.37 -5.76 -0.60
CA PHE A 183 -14.58 -4.87 -1.44
C PHE A 183 -13.25 -5.49 -1.89
N TYR A 184 -12.61 -6.30 -1.05
CA TYR A 184 -11.26 -6.82 -1.26
C TYR A 184 -11.22 -8.36 -1.29
N LYS A 185 -10.37 -8.92 -2.16
CA LYS A 185 -9.86 -10.28 -2.03
C LYS A 185 -8.70 -10.29 -1.04
N MET A 186 -8.70 -11.25 -0.12
CA MET A 186 -7.53 -11.56 0.69
C MET A 186 -6.62 -12.49 -0.10
N LEU A 187 -5.46 -12.01 -0.52
CA LEU A 187 -4.58 -12.80 -1.39
C LEU A 187 -3.57 -13.61 -0.58
N THR A 188 -2.98 -13.00 0.43
CA THR A 188 -2.01 -13.69 1.28
C THR A 188 -2.16 -13.30 2.73
N VAL A 189 -1.71 -14.22 3.57
CA VAL A 189 -1.51 -14.00 4.99
C VAL A 189 -0.09 -14.38 5.36
N SER A 190 0.40 -13.86 6.49
CA SER A 190 1.74 -14.13 7.01
C SER A 190 1.70 -14.26 8.53
N PRO A 191 2.60 -15.06 9.15
CA PRO A 191 2.71 -15.13 10.59
C PRO A 191 3.50 -13.94 11.14
N ASP A 192 3.06 -13.38 12.26
CA ASP A 192 3.87 -12.49 13.09
C ASP A 192 4.89 -13.28 13.93
N LEU A 193 5.80 -12.61 14.66
CA LEU A 193 6.83 -13.25 15.48
C LEU A 193 6.27 -14.08 16.67
N GLU A 194 4.97 -14.00 16.95
CA GLU A 194 4.28 -14.85 17.92
C GLU A 194 3.53 -16.02 17.25
N GLY A 195 3.66 -16.17 15.93
CA GLY A 195 2.98 -17.18 15.14
C GLY A 195 1.51 -16.86 14.87
N ARG A 196 1.02 -15.65 15.20
CA ARG A 196 -0.35 -15.23 14.88
C ARG A 196 -0.40 -14.65 13.48
N THR A 197 -1.36 -15.11 12.70
CA THR A 197 -1.50 -14.72 11.30
C THR A 197 -2.06 -13.30 11.14
N PHE A 198 -1.62 -12.57 10.13
CA PHE A 198 -2.20 -11.29 9.69
C PHE A 198 -2.36 -11.26 8.18
N VAL A 199 -3.27 -10.41 7.69
CA VAL A 199 -3.47 -10.15 6.27
C VAL A 199 -2.27 -9.39 5.71
N SER A 200 -1.53 -9.98 4.77
CA SER A 200 -0.30 -9.39 4.22
C SER A 200 -0.47 -8.79 2.82
N THR A 201 -1.38 -9.35 2.02
CA THR A 201 -1.70 -8.83 0.67
C THR A 201 -3.19 -8.89 0.37
N ILE A 202 -3.73 -7.80 -0.17
CA ILE A 202 -5.11 -7.70 -0.68
C ILE A 202 -5.14 -7.04 -2.06
N GLU A 203 -6.20 -7.29 -2.82
CA GLU A 203 -6.56 -6.53 -4.03
C GLU A 203 -8.07 -6.27 -4.06
N SER A 204 -8.53 -5.24 -4.76
CA SER A 204 -9.98 -5.02 -4.93
C SER A 204 -10.63 -6.17 -5.73
N LYS A 205 -11.86 -6.56 -5.36
CA LYS A 205 -12.67 -7.51 -6.14
C LYS A 205 -13.13 -6.93 -7.47
N TYR A 206 -13.38 -5.63 -7.50
CA TYR A 206 -13.98 -4.96 -8.63
C TYR A 206 -12.92 -4.47 -9.62
N TYR A 207 -13.13 -4.81 -10.90
CA TYR A 207 -12.64 -4.03 -12.05
C TYR A 207 -13.51 -2.79 -12.17
N LEU A 208 -13.44 -2.00 -11.13
CA LEU A 208 -13.70 -0.60 -11.30
C LEU A 208 -12.70 -0.14 -12.41
N SER A 209 -13.04 0.80 -13.27
CA SER A 209 -12.11 1.80 -13.88
C SER A 209 -11.13 2.46 -12.86
N TYR A 210 -10.97 1.86 -11.68
CA TYR A 210 -10.38 2.27 -10.43
C TYR A 210 -9.52 1.05 -10.06
N ASP A 211 -8.32 0.95 -10.67
CA ASP A 211 -7.35 -0.11 -10.40
C ASP A 211 -6.82 0.03 -8.96
N LEU A 212 -7.66 -0.21 -7.95
CA LEU A 212 -7.19 -0.29 -6.59
C LEU A 212 -6.49 -1.64 -6.40
N THR A 213 -5.29 -1.77 -6.95
CA THR A 213 -4.48 -2.97 -6.84
C THR A 213 -3.05 -2.57 -6.50
N LEU A 214 -2.78 -2.47 -5.21
CA LEU A 214 -2.04 -3.50 -4.52
C LEU A 214 -1.61 -2.97 -3.18
N THR A 215 -1.90 -3.77 -2.16
CA THR A 215 -1.56 -3.43 -0.81
C THR A 215 -0.56 -4.42 -0.22
N ILE A 216 0.72 -4.04 -0.15
CA ILE A 216 1.79 -4.88 0.42
C ILE A 216 2.13 -4.34 1.81
N TYR A 217 2.07 -5.19 2.83
CA TYR A 217 2.39 -4.80 4.20
C TYR A 217 3.91 -4.67 4.51
N ASN A 218 4.75 -4.78 3.48
CA ASN A 218 6.21 -4.82 3.56
C ASN A 218 6.88 -3.48 3.27
N ASN A 219 7.99 -3.20 3.94
CA ASN A 219 8.77 -1.98 3.70
C ASN A 219 9.82 -2.19 2.60
N VAL A 220 10.02 -1.20 1.72
CA VAL A 220 11.13 -1.21 0.76
C VAL A 220 12.33 -0.56 1.45
N SER A 221 13.20 -1.37 2.08
CA SER A 221 14.32 -0.87 2.88
C SER A 221 15.57 -0.51 2.07
N LYS A 222 16.50 0.26 2.67
CA LYS A 222 17.60 0.96 1.99
C LYS A 222 18.81 0.10 1.58
N ASN A 223 19.00 -1.10 2.13
CA ASN A 223 20.28 -1.82 2.03
C ASN A 223 20.21 -3.31 1.63
N ASN A 224 19.05 -3.86 1.31
CA ASN A 224 18.95 -5.22 0.77
C ASN A 224 18.40 -5.17 -0.65
N ILE A 225 19.20 -5.71 -1.57
CA ILE A 225 18.87 -5.95 -2.96
C ILE A 225 17.56 -6.75 -2.99
N PHE A 226 16.52 -6.12 -3.54
CA PHE A 226 15.30 -6.74 -4.07
C PHE A 226 14.92 -8.10 -3.48
N THR A 227 14.25 -8.08 -2.33
CA THR A 227 13.50 -9.24 -1.85
C THR A 227 12.03 -8.83 -1.74
N SER A 228 11.27 -9.29 -2.74
CA SER A 228 9.81 -9.35 -2.86
C SER A 228 8.97 -8.07 -2.89
N VAL A 229 9.07 -7.34 -4.00
CA VAL A 229 7.84 -6.83 -4.61
C VAL A 229 7.89 -7.18 -6.09
N VAL A 230 7.08 -8.17 -6.47
CA VAL A 230 7.15 -8.80 -7.78
C VAL A 230 6.63 -7.85 -8.85
N GLN A 231 7.56 -7.46 -9.71
CA GLN A 231 7.35 -6.85 -11.01
C GLN A 231 6.49 -7.79 -11.88
N LEU A 232 5.30 -7.33 -12.26
CA LEU A 232 4.56 -7.87 -13.38
C LEU A 232 4.43 -6.76 -14.43
N SER A 233 5.36 -6.77 -15.38
CA SER A 233 5.17 -6.16 -16.68
C SER A 233 4.24 -7.05 -17.49
N VAL A 234 3.11 -6.50 -17.97
CA VAL A 234 2.43 -6.99 -19.18
C VAL A 234 2.60 -5.92 -20.24
#